data_AF-A0A9P6D767-F1
#
_entry.id   AF-A0A9P6D767-F1
#
_cell.length_a   1.000
_cell.length_b   1.000
_cell.length_c   1.000
_cell.angle_alpha   90.00
_cell.angle_beta   90.00
_cell.angle_gamma   90.00
#
_symmetry.space_group_name_H-M   'P 1'
#
loop_
_entity.id
_entity.type
_entity.pdbx_description
1 polymer ?
#
loop_
_entity_poly.entity_id
_entity_poly.type
_entity_poly.pdbx_seq_one_letter_code
_entity_poly.pdbx_strand_id
1 'polypeptide(L)'
;MPHFSICLLQAMLVYAAPAVTVTAGLCFIIEMWRIVSRVGASSGRGTVSFRDYGILIAAPYVVHLTICIEVLVLGLKHPKWVTRDKTYMFCHLDSALPAYITGTVVICAIVIAMVFVASTAIHIRKHMAASRLFQGQQVANIQKMVVRFGIFTILPVFGLALSVAQVSARPRGVADGILTIAIGTLPAGAALIFGTQSDIMRVWRFWRKRTTSKSPLDTPK
;
A
#
# COMPACT_ATOMS: atom_id res chain seq x y z
N MET A 1 8.83 32.89 -6.60
CA MET A 1 9.24 31.47 -6.63
C MET A 1 8.95 30.86 -5.26
N PRO A 2 8.45 29.62 -5.16
CA PRO A 2 8.21 29.00 -3.85
C PRO A 2 9.52 28.96 -3.07
N HIS A 3 9.44 29.11 -1.74
CA HIS A 3 10.62 29.04 -0.88
C HIS A 3 11.28 27.66 -1.05
N PHE A 4 12.61 27.61 -1.12
CA PHE A 4 13.39 26.39 -1.35
C PHE A 4 12.94 25.24 -0.44
N SER A 5 12.71 25.53 0.85
CA SER A 5 12.29 24.55 1.85
C SER A 5 10.95 23.88 1.54
N ILE A 6 9.98 24.61 0.99
CA ILE A 6 8.66 24.06 0.63
C ILE A 6 8.79 23.15 -0.60
N CYS A 7 9.60 23.59 -1.57
CA CYS A 7 9.87 22.83 -2.80
C CYS A 7 10.60 21.52 -2.49
N LEU A 8 11.58 21.56 -1.58
CA LEU A 8 12.29 20.38 -1.10
C LEU A 8 11.37 19.43 -0.33
N LEU A 9 10.53 19.95 0.56
CA LEU A 9 9.56 19.13 1.29
C LEU A 9 8.58 18.43 0.34
N GLN A 10 8.10 19.12 -0.69
CA GLN A 10 7.24 18.53 -1.71
C GLN A 10 7.96 17.39 -2.45
N ALA A 11 9.22 17.61 -2.86
CA ALA A 11 10.00 16.57 -3.53
C ALA A 11 10.19 15.33 -2.64
N MET A 12 10.50 15.52 -1.34
CA MET A 12 10.62 14.42 -0.37
C MET A 12 9.35 13.56 -0.33
N LEU A 13 8.19 14.20 -0.21
CA LEU A 13 6.91 13.50 -0.14
C LEU A 13 6.55 12.79 -1.45
N VAL A 14 6.87 13.39 -2.61
CA VAL A 14 6.61 12.78 -3.93
C VAL A 14 7.40 11.49 -4.10
N TYR A 15 8.68 11.45 -3.74
CA TYR A 15 9.48 10.22 -3.84
C TYR A 15 9.12 9.20 -2.76
N ALA A 16 8.81 9.64 -1.54
CA ALA A 16 8.51 8.71 -0.44
C ALA A 16 7.11 8.08 -0.51
N ALA A 17 6.14 8.76 -1.13
CA ALA A 17 4.74 8.30 -1.25
C ALA A 17 4.58 6.92 -1.94
N PRO A 18 5.14 6.66 -3.13
CA PRO A 18 5.01 5.34 -3.75
C PRO A 18 5.69 4.25 -2.93
N ALA A 19 6.88 4.52 -2.36
CA ALA A 19 7.62 3.56 -1.54
C ALA A 19 6.87 3.14 -0.27
N VAL A 20 6.29 4.10 0.47
CA VAL A 20 5.50 3.78 1.67
C VAL A 20 4.22 3.02 1.32
N THR A 21 3.57 3.38 0.22
CA THR A 21 2.31 2.75 -0.21
C THR A 21 2.51 1.27 -0.52
N VAL A 22 3.52 0.92 -1.31
CA VAL A 22 3.77 -0.48 -1.69
C VAL A 22 4.33 -1.29 -0.53
N THR A 23 5.12 -0.68 0.36
CA THR A 23 5.64 -1.34 1.57
C THR A 23 4.51 -1.65 2.56
N ALA A 24 3.61 -0.69 2.80
CA ALA A 24 2.44 -0.91 3.64
C ALA A 24 1.53 -2.01 3.06
N GLY A 25 1.34 -2.00 1.75
CA GLY A 25 0.62 -3.04 1.04
C GLY A 25 1.27 -4.44 1.14
N LEU A 26 2.60 -4.52 1.04
CA LEU A 26 3.35 -5.77 1.24
C LEU A 26 3.14 -6.30 2.67
N CYS A 27 3.29 -5.44 3.68
CA CYS A 27 3.05 -5.79 5.08
C CYS A 27 1.65 -6.35 5.30
N PHE A 28 0.64 -5.71 4.69
CA PHE A 28 -0.74 -6.16 4.74
C PHE A 28 -0.95 -7.56 4.13
N ILE A 29 -0.35 -7.82 2.97
CA ILE A 29 -0.47 -9.13 2.30
C ILE A 29 0.27 -10.23 3.07
N ILE A 30 1.43 -9.93 3.65
CA ILE A 30 2.15 -10.87 4.54
C ILE A 30 1.24 -11.25 5.73
N GLU A 31 0.55 -10.26 6.30
CA GLU A 31 -0.36 -10.50 7.42
C GLU A 31 -1.55 -11.36 7.02
N MET A 32 -2.16 -11.08 5.86
CA MET A 32 -3.23 -11.93 5.31
C MET A 32 -2.75 -13.36 5.04
N TRP A 33 -1.57 -13.53 4.47
CA TRP A 33 -0.96 -14.84 4.24
C TRP A 33 -0.77 -15.60 5.55
N ARG A 34 -0.28 -14.95 6.61
CA ARG A 34 -0.12 -15.56 7.95
C ARG A 34 -1.46 -16.01 8.53
N ILE A 35 -2.49 -15.18 8.43
CA ILE A 35 -3.84 -15.51 8.93
C ILE A 35 -4.38 -16.74 8.18
N VAL A 36 -4.36 -16.72 6.85
CA VAL A 36 -4.86 -17.83 6.03
C VAL A 36 -4.09 -19.12 6.29
N SER A 37 -2.76 -19.04 6.37
CA SER A 37 -1.89 -20.21 6.58
C SER A 37 -2.16 -20.89 7.91
N ARG A 38 -2.50 -20.13 8.96
CA ARG A 38 -2.86 -20.68 10.27
C ARG A 38 -4.23 -21.34 10.31
N VAL A 39 -5.22 -20.77 9.62
CA VAL A 39 -6.56 -21.39 9.55
C VAL A 39 -6.50 -22.73 8.79
N GLY A 40 -5.63 -22.84 7.78
CA GLY A 40 -5.43 -24.08 7.02
C GLY A 40 -4.62 -25.17 7.75
N ALA A 41 -3.79 -24.80 8.72
CA ALA A 41 -3.01 -25.74 9.52
C ALA A 41 -3.79 -26.10 10.79
N SER A 42 -4.45 -27.26 10.82
CA SER A 42 -5.25 -27.79 11.94
C SER A 42 -4.46 -28.11 13.22
N SER A 43 -3.29 -27.52 13.45
CA SER A 43 -2.41 -27.79 14.59
C SER A 43 -2.02 -26.48 15.26
N GLY A 44 -2.40 -26.35 16.54
CA GLY A 44 -2.21 -25.15 17.36
C GLY A 44 -0.74 -24.75 17.53
N ARG A 45 -0.22 -23.92 16.62
CA ARG A 45 1.15 -23.42 16.70
C ARG A 45 1.23 -21.91 16.49
N GLY A 46 1.58 -21.23 17.58
CA GLY A 46 2.19 -19.90 17.59
C GLY A 46 1.21 -18.73 17.71
N THR A 47 1.01 -18.25 18.94
CA THR A 47 0.61 -16.85 19.16
C THR A 47 1.63 -15.96 18.43
N VAL A 48 1.16 -15.07 17.57
CA VAL A 48 2.02 -14.04 16.98
C VAL A 48 2.47 -13.18 18.13
N SER A 49 3.78 -13.01 18.27
CA SER A 49 4.28 -12.08 19.27
C SER A 49 3.82 -10.67 18.88
N PHE A 50 3.39 -9.89 19.86
CA PHE A 50 3.10 -8.46 19.68
C PHE A 50 4.28 -7.73 19.01
N ARG A 51 5.51 -8.22 19.24
CA ARG A 51 6.74 -7.73 18.60
C ARG A 51 6.74 -7.89 17.07
N ASP A 52 6.20 -8.99 16.55
CA ASP A 52 6.17 -9.25 15.11
C ASP A 52 5.16 -8.34 14.39
N TYR A 53 4.04 -8.02 15.04
CA TYR A 53 3.10 -6.99 14.56
C TYR A 53 3.71 -5.61 14.60
N GLY A 54 4.42 -5.27 15.69
CA GLY A 54 5.11 -3.99 15.84
C GLY A 54 6.11 -3.74 14.70
N ILE A 55 6.90 -4.76 14.33
CA ILE A 55 7.86 -4.67 13.22
C ILE A 55 7.15 -4.45 11.88
N LEU A 56 6.07 -5.19 11.61
CA LEU A 56 5.33 -5.10 10.35
C LEU A 56 4.64 -3.73 10.19
N ILE A 57 4.16 -3.15 11.30
CA ILE A 57 3.56 -1.80 11.31
C ILE A 57 4.65 -0.73 11.18
N ALA A 58 5.81 -0.91 11.80
CA ALA A 58 6.90 0.06 11.76
C ALA A 58 7.60 0.13 10.39
N ALA A 59 7.70 -0.99 9.68
CA ALA A 59 8.40 -1.10 8.39
C ALA A 59 8.05 -0.01 7.36
N PRO A 60 6.77 0.28 7.03
CA PRO A 60 6.44 1.34 6.06
C PRO A 60 6.90 2.73 6.50
N TYR A 61 6.86 3.03 7.81
CA TYR A 61 7.34 4.32 8.33
C TYR A 61 8.85 4.43 8.25
N VAL A 62 9.57 3.34 8.52
CA VAL A 62 11.04 3.31 8.37
C VAL A 62 11.41 3.56 6.91
N VAL A 63 10.78 2.86 5.95
CA VAL A 63 11.01 3.08 4.51
C VAL A 63 10.69 4.52 4.12
N HIS A 64 9.55 5.06 4.57
CA HIS A 64 9.18 6.45 4.30
C HIS A 64 10.24 7.44 4.79
N LEU A 65 10.70 7.30 6.03
CA LEU A 65 11.73 8.16 6.61
C LEU A 65 13.06 8.03 5.87
N THR A 66 13.46 6.82 5.48
CA THR A 66 14.72 6.62 4.75
C THR A 66 14.74 7.35 3.41
N ILE A 67 13.66 7.29 2.62
CA ILE A 67 13.57 8.00 1.33
C ILE A 67 13.48 9.51 1.56
N CYS A 68 12.74 9.97 2.57
CA CYS A 68 12.68 11.38 2.93
C CYS A 68 14.06 11.94 3.32
N ILE A 69 14.82 11.22 4.15
CA ILE A 69 16.17 11.60 4.58
C ILE A 69 17.12 11.64 3.39
N GLU A 70 17.05 10.64 2.50
CA GLU A 70 17.86 10.60 1.28
C GLU A 70 17.66 11.86 0.42
N VAL A 71 16.39 12.18 0.08
CA VAL A 71 16.05 13.35 -0.73
C VAL A 71 16.43 14.65 -0.02
N LEU A 72 16.25 14.72 1.30
CA LEU A 72 16.65 15.89 2.11
C LEU A 72 18.17 16.11 2.03
N VAL A 73 18.97 15.07 2.24
CA VAL A 73 20.44 15.15 2.21
C VAL A 73 20.94 15.56 0.82
N LEU A 74 20.36 14.99 -0.24
CA LEU A 74 20.72 15.34 -1.62
C LEU A 74 20.31 16.77 -1.98
N GLY A 75 19.12 17.20 -1.58
CA GLY A 75 18.63 18.55 -1.81
C GLY A 75 19.43 19.62 -1.07
N LEU A 76 19.86 19.34 0.17
CA LEU A 76 20.71 20.25 0.94
C LEU A 76 22.16 20.31 0.41
N LYS A 77 22.72 19.19 -0.05
CA LYS A 77 24.07 19.15 -0.65
C LYS A 77 24.12 19.82 -2.02
N HIS A 78 23.05 19.71 -2.80
CA HIS A 78 22.98 20.27 -4.15
C HIS A 78 21.68 21.10 -4.34
N PRO A 79 21.60 22.31 -3.77
CA PRO A 79 20.39 23.14 -3.85
C PRO A 79 19.96 23.45 -5.28
N LYS A 80 20.92 23.49 -6.22
CA LYS A 80 20.68 23.73 -7.64
C LYS A 80 19.93 22.60 -8.34
N TRP A 81 19.90 21.39 -7.76
CA TRP A 81 19.15 20.26 -8.32
C TRP A 81 17.67 20.31 -7.97
N VAL A 82 17.28 21.07 -6.96
CA VAL A 82 15.86 21.22 -6.60
C VAL A 82 15.22 22.16 -7.61
N THR A 83 14.58 21.58 -8.62
CA THR A 83 13.93 22.34 -9.68
C THR A 83 12.45 22.02 -9.73
N ARG A 84 11.69 23.00 -10.20
CA ARG A 84 10.26 22.84 -10.40
C ARG A 84 10.07 22.11 -11.73
N ASP A 85 9.15 21.15 -11.73
CA ASP A 85 8.80 20.43 -12.96
C ASP A 85 8.26 21.40 -14.02
N LYS A 86 8.34 21.00 -15.30
CA LYS A 86 7.94 21.82 -16.46
C LYS A 86 6.45 22.17 -16.46
N THR A 87 5.62 21.35 -15.79
CA THR A 87 4.19 21.63 -15.56
C THR A 87 3.97 22.70 -14.48
N TYR A 88 5.03 23.11 -13.78
CA TYR A 88 5.01 23.96 -12.59
C TYR A 88 4.13 23.41 -11.45
N MET A 89 3.68 22.15 -11.50
CA MET A 89 2.78 21.58 -10.49
C MET A 89 3.51 20.99 -9.28
N PHE A 90 4.71 20.44 -9.47
CA PHE A 90 5.49 19.84 -8.40
C PHE A 90 6.98 20.13 -8.50
N CYS A 91 7.67 19.91 -7.39
CA CYS A 91 9.13 20.00 -7.29
C CYS A 91 9.76 18.61 -7.34
N HIS A 92 10.89 18.51 -8.01
CA HIS A 92 11.67 17.28 -8.13
C HIS A 92 13.16 17.59 -8.02
N LEU A 93 13.97 16.54 -7.87
CA LEU A 93 15.42 16.67 -7.99
C LEU A 93 15.81 16.37 -9.44
N ASP A 94 16.60 17.25 -10.05
CA ASP A 94 17.21 17.09 -11.39
C ASP A 94 18.37 16.07 -11.35
N SER A 95 18.15 14.98 -10.64
CA SER A 95 19.06 13.85 -10.49
C SER A 95 18.23 12.58 -10.59
N ALA A 96 18.70 11.61 -11.37
CA ALA A 96 17.98 10.35 -11.52
C ALA A 96 18.09 9.45 -10.28
N LEU A 97 19.00 9.75 -9.35
CA LEU A 97 19.35 8.89 -8.21
C LEU A 97 18.16 8.62 -7.25
N PRO A 98 17.41 9.64 -6.75
CA PRO A 98 16.22 9.39 -5.93
C PRO A 98 15.13 8.62 -6.66
N ALA A 99 14.98 8.84 -7.97
CA ALA A 99 14.01 8.14 -8.79
C ALA A 99 14.39 6.65 -8.94
N TYR A 100 15.66 6.33 -9.15
CA TYR A 100 16.15 4.96 -9.24
C TYR A 100 16.06 4.21 -7.91
N ILE A 101 16.41 4.84 -6.79
CA ILE A 101 16.35 4.21 -5.46
C ILE A 101 14.90 3.88 -5.10
N THR A 102 14.01 4.87 -5.17
CA THR A 102 12.57 4.66 -4.95
C THR A 102 12.00 3.63 -5.91
N GLY A 103 12.34 3.71 -7.21
CA GLY A 103 11.91 2.75 -8.22
C GLY A 103 12.32 1.31 -7.90
N THR A 104 13.56 1.11 -7.48
CA THR A 104 14.08 -0.21 -7.11
C THR A 104 13.36 -0.78 -5.90
N VAL A 105 13.19 0.02 -4.83
CA VAL A 105 12.44 -0.38 -3.63
C VAL A 105 11.01 -0.77 -3.99
N VAL A 106 10.36 0.01 -4.86
CA VAL A 106 8.98 -0.25 -5.29
C VAL A 106 8.87 -1.55 -6.07
N ILE A 107 9.74 -1.78 -7.05
CA ILE A 107 9.74 -3.00 -7.87
C ILE A 107 9.99 -4.22 -6.98
N CYS A 108 11.00 -4.18 -6.10
CA CYS A 108 11.30 -5.28 -5.18
C CYS A 108 10.12 -5.60 -4.27
N ALA A 109 9.51 -4.58 -3.64
CA ALA A 109 8.38 -4.77 -2.75
C ALA A 109 7.18 -5.42 -3.46
N ILE A 110 6.94 -5.06 -4.72
CA ILE A 110 5.82 -5.59 -5.52
C ILE A 110 6.08 -7.01 -5.97
N VAL A 111 7.29 -7.34 -6.41
CA VAL A 111 7.65 -8.73 -6.75
C VAL A 111 7.42 -9.64 -5.53
N ILE A 112 7.87 -9.20 -4.35
CA ILE A 112 7.63 -9.94 -3.10
C ILE A 112 6.13 -10.02 -2.80
N ALA A 113 5.38 -8.93 -2.95
CA ALA A 113 3.94 -8.92 -2.70
C ALA A 113 3.19 -9.89 -3.64
N MET A 114 3.57 -9.96 -4.91
CA MET A 114 2.97 -10.87 -5.90
C MET A 114 3.19 -12.34 -5.53
N VAL A 115 4.37 -12.70 -4.99
CA VAL A 115 4.64 -14.05 -4.48
C VAL A 115 3.69 -14.39 -3.33
N PHE A 116 3.49 -13.47 -2.38
CA PHE A 116 2.55 -13.71 -1.27
C PHE A 116 1.08 -13.70 -1.69
N VAL A 117 0.69 -12.88 -2.67
CA VAL A 117 -0.66 -12.92 -3.27
C VAL A 117 -0.92 -14.28 -3.91
N ALA A 118 0.02 -14.78 -4.71
CA ALA A 118 -0.09 -16.08 -5.36
C ALA A 118 -0.14 -17.22 -4.33
N SER A 119 0.74 -17.21 -3.33
CA SER A 119 0.75 -18.24 -2.28
C SER A 119 -0.55 -18.25 -1.47
N THR A 120 -1.06 -17.07 -1.10
CA THR A 120 -2.35 -16.94 -0.40
C THR A 120 -3.50 -17.47 -1.25
N ALA A 121 -3.55 -17.13 -2.55
CA ALA A 121 -4.58 -17.62 -3.45
C ALA A 121 -4.55 -19.16 -3.62
N ILE A 122 -3.35 -19.74 -3.74
CA ILE A 122 -3.15 -21.19 -3.82
C ILE A 122 -3.60 -21.87 -2.52
N HIS A 123 -3.19 -21.35 -1.35
CA HIS A 123 -3.59 -21.88 -0.04
C HIS A 123 -5.11 -21.87 0.13
N ILE A 124 -5.76 -20.75 -0.21
CA ILE A 124 -7.22 -20.64 -0.14
C ILE A 124 -7.86 -21.70 -1.05
N ARG A 125 -7.45 -21.81 -2.31
CA ARG A 125 -8.04 -22.80 -3.25
C ARG A 125 -7.87 -24.23 -2.76
N LYS A 126 -6.68 -24.58 -2.27
CA LYS A 126 -6.36 -25.93 -1.78
C LYS A 126 -7.18 -26.31 -0.56
N HIS A 127 -7.34 -25.41 0.41
CA HIS A 127 -8.06 -25.71 1.65
C HIS A 127 -9.58 -25.47 1.57
N MET A 128 -10.05 -24.63 0.64
CA MET A 128 -11.48 -24.51 0.32
C MET A 128 -12.06 -25.81 -0.25
N ALA A 129 -11.29 -26.52 -1.08
CA ALA A 129 -11.72 -27.82 -1.60
C ALA A 129 -11.84 -28.90 -0.51
N ALA A 130 -11.11 -28.75 0.60
CA ALA A 130 -10.99 -29.77 1.64
C ALA A 130 -11.82 -29.51 2.91
N SER A 131 -12.28 -28.28 3.18
CA SER A 131 -12.87 -27.95 4.48
C SER A 131 -14.14 -27.11 4.42
N ARG A 132 -15.21 -27.65 5.02
CA ARG A 132 -16.47 -26.94 5.34
C ARG A 132 -16.28 -25.81 6.36
N LEU A 133 -15.12 -25.73 7.01
CA LEU A 133 -14.73 -24.70 7.99
C LEU A 133 -14.53 -23.32 7.35
N PHE A 134 -14.19 -23.25 6.06
CA PHE A 134 -14.16 -22.00 5.30
C PHE A 134 -15.56 -21.64 4.77
N GLN A 135 -16.55 -21.54 5.65
CA GLN A 135 -17.92 -21.16 5.29
C GLN A 135 -17.96 -19.76 4.63
N GLY A 136 -17.98 -19.78 3.29
CA GLY A 136 -18.54 -18.82 2.34
C GLY A 136 -18.10 -17.36 2.41
N GLN A 137 -18.40 -16.67 3.50
CA GLN A 137 -18.46 -15.20 3.50
C GLN A 137 -17.13 -14.53 3.82
N GLN A 138 -16.38 -15.04 4.80
CA GLN A 138 -15.09 -14.49 5.23
C GLN A 138 -14.02 -14.67 4.13
N VAL A 139 -13.95 -15.86 3.53
CA VAL A 139 -12.97 -16.18 2.48
C VAL A 139 -13.26 -15.45 1.18
N ALA A 140 -14.53 -15.34 0.78
CA ALA A 140 -14.90 -14.59 -0.41
C ALA A 140 -14.53 -13.10 -0.27
N ASN A 141 -14.67 -12.51 0.93
CA ASN A 141 -14.22 -11.15 1.20
C ASN A 141 -12.70 -11.02 1.14
N ILE A 142 -11.95 -11.96 1.74
CA ILE A 142 -10.48 -11.98 1.70
C ILE A 142 -9.98 -12.14 0.25
N GLN A 143 -10.57 -13.04 -0.53
CA GLN A 143 -10.22 -13.22 -1.95
C GLN A 143 -10.48 -11.96 -2.77
N LYS A 144 -11.65 -11.33 -2.60
CA LYS A 144 -11.96 -10.05 -3.26
C LYS A 144 -10.95 -8.96 -2.88
N MET A 145 -10.55 -8.91 -1.61
CA MET A 145 -9.55 -7.97 -1.11
C MET A 145 -8.16 -8.21 -1.71
N VAL A 146 -7.71 -9.47 -1.77
CA VAL A 146 -6.43 -9.86 -2.35
C VAL A 146 -6.38 -9.58 -3.84
N VAL A 147 -7.44 -9.90 -4.59
CA VAL A 147 -7.53 -9.61 -6.04
C VAL A 147 -7.56 -8.11 -6.29
N ARG A 148 -8.37 -7.36 -5.53
CA ARG A 148 -8.45 -5.90 -5.64
C ARG A 148 -7.12 -5.23 -5.31
N PHE A 149 -6.41 -5.74 -4.31
CA PHE A 149 -5.06 -5.29 -3.94
C PHE A 149 -4.03 -5.60 -5.03
N GLY A 150 -4.06 -6.80 -5.62
CA GLY A 150 -3.18 -7.19 -6.71
C GLY A 150 -3.35 -6.32 -7.97
N ILE A 151 -4.59 -6.00 -8.33
CA ILE A 151 -4.88 -5.07 -9.44
C ILE A 151 -4.40 -3.66 -9.10
N PHE A 152 -4.63 -3.22 -7.86
CA PHE A 152 -4.27 -1.88 -7.43
C PHE A 152 -2.76 -1.66 -7.27
N THR A 153 -1.98 -2.70 -6.98
CA THR A 153 -0.51 -2.60 -6.86
C THR A 153 0.20 -2.42 -8.20
N ILE A 154 -0.43 -2.80 -9.31
CA ILE A 154 0.15 -2.66 -10.67
C ILE A 154 0.03 -1.21 -11.18
N LEU A 155 -1.03 -0.50 -10.81
CA LEU A 155 -1.31 0.87 -11.27
C LEU A 155 -0.20 1.90 -10.88
N PRO A 156 0.29 1.94 -9.63
CA PRO A 156 1.41 2.78 -9.23
C PRO A 156 2.73 2.44 -9.92
N VAL A 157 2.95 1.18 -10.29
CA VAL A 157 4.16 0.76 -11.04
C VAL A 157 4.17 1.40 -12.41
N PHE A 158 3.03 1.37 -13.10
CA PHE A 158 2.93 1.94 -14.42
C PHE A 158 3.17 3.46 -14.36
N GLY A 159 2.60 4.14 -13.36
CA GLY A 159 2.86 5.55 -13.12
C GLY A 159 4.34 5.85 -12.86
N LEU A 160 4.96 5.12 -11.92
CA LEU A 160 6.36 5.33 -11.55
C LEU A 160 7.34 4.97 -12.67
N ALA A 161 7.10 3.86 -13.38
CA ALA A 161 7.93 3.42 -14.50
C ALA A 161 7.89 4.41 -15.66
N LEU A 162 6.70 4.98 -15.95
CA LEU A 162 6.57 6.05 -16.93
C LEU A 162 7.30 7.32 -16.47
N SER A 163 7.17 7.71 -15.20
CA SER A 163 7.93 8.86 -14.68
C SER A 163 9.45 8.67 -14.77
N VAL A 164 9.97 7.47 -14.46
CA VAL A 164 11.40 7.16 -14.58
C VAL A 164 11.84 7.12 -16.05
N ALA A 165 11.03 6.51 -16.92
CA ALA A 165 11.32 6.44 -18.36
C ALA A 165 11.35 7.84 -19.00
N GLN A 166 10.48 8.76 -18.57
CA GLN A 166 10.45 10.14 -19.05
C GLN A 166 11.63 10.98 -18.54
N VAL A 167 12.14 10.73 -17.34
CA VAL A 167 13.39 11.34 -16.85
C VAL A 167 14.60 10.84 -17.64
N SER A 168 14.56 9.59 -18.08
CA SER A 168 15.64 8.92 -18.83
C SER A 168 15.64 9.29 -20.33
N ALA A 169 14.46 9.46 -20.93
CA ALA A 169 14.27 9.76 -22.34
C ALA A 169 13.87 11.23 -22.53
N ARG A 170 14.82 12.07 -22.93
CA ARG A 170 14.56 13.47 -23.32
C ARG A 170 13.82 13.54 -24.68
N PRO A 171 12.48 13.36 -24.75
CA PRO A 171 11.62 14.39 -25.38
C PRO A 171 10.19 14.48 -24.76
N ARG A 172 9.78 15.62 -24.17
CA ARG A 172 8.91 16.68 -24.74
C ARG A 172 7.48 16.23 -25.15
N GLY A 173 6.48 16.44 -24.28
CA GLY A 173 5.07 16.55 -24.72
C GLY A 173 3.97 16.35 -23.66
N VAL A 174 2.79 16.91 -23.94
CA VAL A 174 1.52 17.06 -23.17
C VAL A 174 0.99 15.82 -22.40
N ALA A 175 1.59 14.64 -22.59
CA ALA A 175 1.32 13.43 -21.81
C ALA A 175 1.64 13.58 -20.30
N ASP A 176 2.48 14.57 -19.94
CA ASP A 176 2.91 14.85 -18.57
C ASP A 176 1.76 15.23 -17.61
N GLY A 177 0.76 15.99 -18.08
CA GLY A 177 -0.35 16.43 -17.22
C GLY A 177 -1.28 15.29 -16.79
N ILE A 178 -1.61 14.40 -17.74
CA ILE A 178 -2.53 13.27 -17.51
C ILE A 178 -1.89 12.23 -16.58
N LEU A 179 -0.59 11.96 -16.75
CA LEU A 179 0.17 11.07 -15.85
C LEU A 179 0.27 11.63 -14.44
N THR A 180 0.50 12.94 -14.30
CA THR A 180 0.56 13.59 -12.97
C THR A 180 -0.78 13.51 -12.24
N ILE A 181 -1.89 13.71 -12.97
CA ILE A 181 -3.26 13.56 -12.43
C ILE A 181 -3.55 12.08 -12.10
N ALA A 182 -3.14 11.15 -12.96
CA ALA A 182 -3.28 9.72 -12.70
C ALA A 182 -2.52 9.30 -11.44
N ILE A 183 -1.29 9.77 -11.24
CA ILE A 183 -0.51 9.52 -10.02
C ILE A 183 -1.18 10.15 -8.80
N GLY A 184 -1.72 11.37 -8.93
CA GLY A 184 -2.45 12.06 -7.86
C GLY A 184 -3.78 11.38 -7.46
N THR A 185 -4.39 10.61 -8.36
CA THR A 185 -5.61 9.85 -8.06
C THR A 185 -5.33 8.49 -7.42
N LEU A 186 -4.09 7.99 -7.45
CA LEU A 186 -3.74 6.71 -6.83
C LEU A 186 -4.00 6.70 -5.32
N PRO A 187 -3.57 7.69 -4.50
CA PRO A 187 -3.89 7.70 -3.08
C PRO A 187 -5.39 7.77 -2.79
N ALA A 188 -6.15 8.52 -3.60
CA ALA A 188 -7.61 8.58 -3.50
C ALA A 188 -8.26 7.22 -3.85
N GLY A 189 -7.78 6.56 -4.90
CA GLY A 189 -8.18 5.21 -5.27
C GLY A 189 -7.85 4.19 -4.19
N ALA A 190 -6.65 4.26 -3.59
CA ALA A 190 -6.25 3.44 -2.47
C ALA A 190 -7.22 3.65 -1.29
N ALA A 191 -7.44 4.91 -0.89
CA ALA A 191 -8.33 5.26 0.20
C ALA A 191 -9.76 4.75 -0.04
N LEU A 192 -10.25 4.81 -1.28
CA LEU A 192 -11.56 4.30 -1.64
C LEU A 192 -11.57 2.76 -1.64
N ILE A 193 -10.50 2.12 -2.09
CA ILE A 193 -10.38 0.66 -2.15
C ILE A 193 -10.31 0.02 -0.76
N PHE A 194 -9.44 0.55 0.10
CA PHE A 194 -9.28 0.09 1.47
C PHE A 194 -10.40 0.62 2.37
N GLY A 195 -10.86 1.85 2.18
CA GLY A 195 -11.95 2.43 2.97
C GLY A 195 -13.32 1.78 2.75
N THR A 196 -13.59 1.27 1.54
CA THR A 196 -14.86 0.57 1.24
C THR A 196 -14.88 -0.88 1.75
N GLN A 197 -13.83 -1.35 2.44
CA GLN A 197 -13.84 -2.66 3.08
C GLN A 197 -14.91 -2.70 4.18
N SER A 198 -15.80 -3.70 4.12
CA SER A 198 -16.87 -3.89 5.11
C SER A 198 -16.36 -4.01 6.55
N ASP A 199 -15.14 -4.49 6.76
CA ASP A 199 -14.52 -4.58 8.08
C ASP A 199 -14.13 -3.22 8.65
N ILE A 200 -13.58 -2.32 7.82
CA ILE A 200 -13.23 -0.94 8.23
C ILE A 200 -14.50 -0.14 8.47
N MET A 201 -15.50 -0.24 7.59
CA MET A 201 -16.80 0.40 7.80
C MET A 201 -17.50 -0.09 9.07
N ARG A 202 -17.31 -1.36 9.46
CA ARG A 202 -17.89 -1.92 10.70
C ARG A 202 -17.24 -1.33 11.95
N VAL A 203 -15.92 -1.10 11.94
CA VAL A 203 -15.20 -0.42 13.02
C VAL A 203 -15.61 1.06 13.10
N TRP A 204 -15.75 1.74 11.96
CA TRP A 204 -16.20 3.14 11.91
C TRP A 204 -17.67 3.33 12.31
N ARG A 205 -18.51 2.29 12.21
CA ARG A 205 -19.88 2.28 12.73
C ARG A 205 -19.96 1.96 14.24
N PHE A 206 -18.94 2.29 15.02
CA PHE A 206 -18.94 2.11 16.48
C PHE A 206 -20.10 2.82 17.19
N TRP A 207 -20.69 3.83 16.56
CA TRP A 207 -21.88 4.56 17.03
C TRP A 207 -23.20 3.77 16.96
N ARG A 208 -23.26 2.68 16.19
CA ARG A 208 -24.47 1.87 16.08
C ARG A 208 -24.51 0.85 17.22
N LYS A 209 -25.21 1.19 18.31
CA LYS A 209 -25.46 0.26 19.43
C LYS A 209 -25.93 -1.09 18.88
N ARG A 210 -25.25 -2.20 19.25
CA ARG A 210 -25.80 -3.53 19.04
C ARG A 210 -27.10 -3.60 19.81
N THR A 211 -28.23 -3.71 19.12
CA THR A 211 -29.48 -4.12 19.76
C THR A 211 -29.25 -5.55 20.24
N THR A 212 -28.94 -5.70 21.54
CA THR A 212 -29.14 -6.95 22.27
C THR A 212 -30.59 -7.34 22.08
N SER A 213 -30.84 -8.23 21.13
CA SER A 213 -32.12 -8.94 21.02
C SER A 213 -32.22 -9.79 22.27
N LYS A 214 -32.99 -9.33 23.27
CA LYS A 214 -33.44 -10.18 24.36
C LYS A 214 -34.28 -11.28 23.73
N SER A 215 -33.82 -12.52 23.77
CA SER A 215 -34.65 -13.68 23.46
C SER A 215 -35.82 -13.72 24.45
N PRO A 216 -37.09 -13.75 24.01
CA PRO A 216 -38.23 -13.91 24.90
C PRO A 216 -38.50 -15.39 25.09
N LEU A 217 -37.83 -16.03 26.05
CA LEU A 217 -38.20 -17.39 26.46
C LEU A 217 -37.70 -17.68 27.88
N ASP A 218 -38.34 -17.05 28.85
CA ASP A 218 -38.44 -17.55 30.22
C ASP A 218 -39.87 -17.28 30.70
N THR A 219 -40.80 -18.17 30.36
CA THR A 219 -42.09 -18.29 31.04
C THR A 219 -41.92 -19.29 32.18
N PRO A 220 -42.01 -18.89 33.45
CA PRO A 220 -42.08 -19.85 34.55
C PRO A 220 -43.44 -20.55 34.53
N LYS A 221 -43.41 -21.89 34.52
CA LYS A 221 -44.48 -22.73 35.06
C LYS A 221 -44.15 -23.06 36.50
#